data_AF-A0A0G3UI06-F1
#
_entry.id   AF-A0A0G3UI06-F1
#
_cell.length_a   1.000
_cell.length_b   1.000
_cell.length_c   1.000
_cell.angle_alpha   90.00
_cell.angle_beta   90.00
_cell.angle_gamma   90.00
#
_symmetry.space_group_name_H-M   'P 1'
#
loop_
_entity.id
_entity.type
_entity.pdbx_description
1 polymer ?
#
loop_
_entity_poly.entity_id
_entity_poly.type
_entity_poly.pdbx_seq_one_letter_code
_entity_poly.pdbx_strand_id
1 'polypeptide(L)'
;MPWAPPLGVVYAGGVQCGAFALERLDPAERERVLRGCSTNVDNLAAGRWETLLSSAFVVEEPMPLPYALLLVAVLGYAEYAYGAWWAAAVFLFGHAAASLLVYGVLRGAAGPHTRRSLDVGSSYGFNAVLGALTSALPRGAVRTTARVGLLALAAVPVLKRERTFTDAGHLVALGLGVGLSMALDCLSRAKHPKIA
;
A
#
# COMPACT_ATOMS: atom_id res chain seq x y z
N MET A 1 -17.36 9.64 -25.96
CA MET A 1 -17.31 8.80 -24.74
C MET A 1 -17.16 9.73 -23.55
N PRO A 2 -18.05 9.70 -22.54
CA PRO A 2 -17.78 10.43 -21.32
C PRO A 2 -16.52 9.83 -20.68
N TRP A 3 -15.56 10.68 -20.32
CA TRP A 3 -14.35 10.28 -19.59
C TRP A 3 -14.80 9.70 -18.26
N ALA A 4 -14.71 8.37 -18.09
CA ALA A 4 -14.88 7.77 -16.78
C ALA A 4 -13.73 8.26 -15.89
N PRO A 5 -14.01 8.71 -14.66
CA PRO A 5 -12.95 9.15 -13.76
C PRO A 5 -11.92 8.03 -13.56
N PRO A 6 -10.61 8.35 -13.44
CA PRO A 6 -9.58 7.36 -13.16
C PRO A 6 -9.95 6.52 -11.94
N LEU A 7 -9.64 5.23 -11.95
CA LEU A 7 -10.07 4.30 -10.90
C LEU A 7 -9.51 4.73 -9.53
N GLY A 8 -8.31 5.31 -9.50
CA GLY A 8 -7.66 5.86 -8.32
C GLY A 8 -8.40 7.06 -7.72
N VAL A 9 -9.08 7.87 -8.53
CA VAL A 9 -9.94 8.96 -8.04
C VAL A 9 -11.18 8.39 -7.39
N VAL A 10 -11.82 7.41 -8.03
CA VAL A 10 -13.01 6.72 -7.48
C VAL A 10 -12.66 6.03 -6.17
N TYR A 11 -11.53 5.33 -6.12
CA TYR A 11 -11.03 4.66 -4.93
C TYR A 11 -10.73 5.65 -3.80
N ALA A 12 -9.89 6.67 -4.04
CA ALA A 12 -9.52 7.64 -3.00
C ALA A 12 -10.75 8.41 -2.49
N GLY A 13 -11.65 8.82 -3.39
CA GLY A 13 -12.91 9.46 -3.03
C GLY A 13 -13.82 8.55 -2.21
N GLY A 14 -13.97 7.28 -2.61
CA GLY A 14 -14.75 6.29 -1.88
C GLY A 14 -14.23 6.04 -0.46
N VAL A 15 -12.91 5.85 -0.32
CA VAL A 15 -12.25 5.71 0.98
C VAL A 15 -12.45 6.96 1.85
N GLN A 16 -12.30 8.15 1.27
CA GLN A 16 -12.49 9.40 1.99
C GLN A 16 -13.95 9.58 2.45
N CYS A 17 -14.92 9.30 1.59
CA CYS A 17 -16.34 9.33 1.94
C CYS A 17 -16.66 8.31 3.04
N GLY A 18 -16.09 7.11 2.96
CA GLY A 18 -16.20 6.09 3.99
C GLY A 18 -15.65 6.57 5.34
N ALA A 19 -14.48 7.22 5.34
CA ALA A 19 -13.89 7.80 6.53
C ALA A 19 -14.82 8.83 7.19
N PHE A 20 -15.35 9.79 6.41
CA PHE A 20 -16.30 10.78 6.91
C PHE A 20 -17.63 10.16 7.38
N ALA A 21 -18.06 9.04 6.80
CA ALA A 21 -19.23 8.31 7.28
C ALA A 21 -18.96 7.64 8.63
N LEU A 22 -17.76 7.04 8.81
CA LEU A 22 -17.34 6.43 10.07
C LEU A 22 -17.22 7.44 11.21
N GLU A 23 -16.81 8.69 10.92
CA GLU A 23 -16.78 9.76 11.91
C GLU A 23 -18.16 10.15 12.46
N ARG A 24 -19.24 9.83 11.75
CA ARG A 24 -20.61 10.07 12.22
C ARG A 24 -21.16 8.99 13.12
N LEU A 25 -20.45 7.86 13.27
CA LEU A 25 -20.87 6.77 14.15
C LEU A 25 -20.44 7.05 15.58
N ASP A 26 -21.12 6.41 16.53
CA ASP A 26 -20.66 6.39 17.91
C ASP A 26 -19.26 5.76 18.01
N PRO A 27 -18.39 6.21 18.93
CA PRO A 27 -17.01 5.72 19.02
C PRO A 27 -16.90 4.19 19.12
N ALA A 28 -17.82 3.55 19.85
CA ALA A 28 -17.87 2.09 19.99
C ALA A 28 -18.27 1.36 18.70
N GLU A 29 -19.08 2.00 17.85
CA GLU A 29 -19.47 1.47 16.54
C GLU A 29 -18.35 1.63 15.53
N ARG A 30 -17.74 2.82 15.47
CA ARG A 30 -16.56 3.09 14.64
C ARG A 30 -15.45 2.08 14.94
N GLU A 31 -15.12 1.89 16.22
CA GLU A 31 -14.10 0.93 16.63
C GLU A 31 -14.44 -0.51 16.22
N ARG A 32 -15.72 -0.92 16.34
CA ARG A 32 -16.16 -2.25 15.89
C ARG A 32 -15.96 -2.44 14.39
N VAL A 33 -16.31 -1.45 13.57
CA VAL A 33 -16.13 -1.51 12.12
C VAL A 33 -14.65 -1.56 11.75
N LEU A 34 -13.83 -0.67 12.33
CA LEU A 34 -12.39 -0.63 12.08
C LEU A 34 -11.71 -1.95 12.47
N ARG A 35 -12.03 -2.50 13.65
CA ARG A 35 -11.51 -3.80 14.08
C ARG A 35 -11.97 -4.94 13.17
N GLY A 36 -13.22 -4.90 12.70
CA GLY A 36 -13.76 -5.91 11.77
C GLY A 36 -13.02 -5.93 10.44
N CYS A 37 -12.61 -4.76 9.94
CA CYS A 37 -11.94 -4.64 8.65
C CYS A 37 -10.41 -4.75 8.72
N SER A 38 -9.81 -4.75 9.91
CA SER A 38 -8.36 -4.65 10.09
C SER A 38 -7.58 -5.95 9.79
N THR A 39 -6.38 -5.81 9.24
CA THR A 39 -5.40 -6.89 9.08
C THR A 39 -4.57 -7.18 10.33
N ASN A 40 -5.12 -6.89 11.52
CA ASN A 40 -4.46 -7.17 12.78
C ASN A 40 -4.21 -8.68 12.98
N VAL A 41 -3.28 -9.00 13.88
CA VAL A 41 -2.80 -10.37 14.07
C VAL A 41 -3.91 -11.31 14.52
N ASP A 42 -4.80 -10.84 15.40
CA ASP A 42 -5.88 -11.68 15.91
C ASP A 42 -6.95 -11.97 14.84
N ASN A 43 -7.22 -11.04 13.93
CA ASN A 43 -8.10 -11.26 12.77
C ASN A 43 -7.54 -12.33 11.84
N LEU A 44 -6.29 -12.16 11.40
CA LEU A 44 -5.67 -13.09 10.45
C LEU A 44 -5.43 -14.47 11.09
N ALA A 45 -5.06 -14.52 12.37
CA ALA A 45 -4.95 -15.78 13.11
C ALA A 45 -6.30 -16.50 13.27
N ALA A 46 -7.40 -15.76 13.33
CA ALA A 46 -8.76 -16.31 13.35
C ALA A 46 -9.28 -16.70 11.96
N GLY A 47 -8.46 -16.59 10.91
CA GLY A 47 -8.83 -16.96 9.54
C GLY A 47 -9.65 -15.92 8.79
N ARG A 48 -9.73 -14.66 9.28
CA ARG A 48 -10.40 -13.55 8.61
C ARG A 48 -9.56 -12.96 7.47
N TRP A 49 -9.30 -13.76 6.44
CA TRP A 49 -8.46 -13.37 5.30
C TRP A 49 -9.08 -12.31 4.40
N GLU A 50 -10.41 -12.17 4.43
CA GLU A 50 -11.15 -11.08 3.75
C GLU A 50 -10.68 -9.69 4.20
N THR A 51 -10.10 -9.60 5.41
CA THR A 51 -9.54 -8.35 5.92
C THR A 51 -8.37 -7.83 5.11
N LEU A 52 -7.63 -8.71 4.41
CA LEU A 52 -6.58 -8.31 3.46
C LEU A 52 -7.13 -7.41 2.35
N LEU A 53 -8.40 -7.59 1.97
CA LEU A 53 -9.05 -6.73 1.00
C LEU A 53 -9.71 -5.55 1.69
N SER A 54 -10.56 -5.79 2.69
CA SER A 54 -11.37 -4.73 3.31
C SER A 54 -10.52 -3.66 4.00
N SER A 55 -9.37 -4.03 4.57
CA SER A 55 -8.49 -3.08 5.25
C SER A 55 -7.95 -2.01 4.30
N ALA A 56 -7.85 -2.32 3.00
CA ALA A 56 -7.45 -1.34 2.00
C ALA A 56 -8.51 -0.26 1.73
N PHE A 57 -9.79 -0.52 2.04
CA PHE A 57 -10.89 0.41 1.74
C PHE A 57 -11.36 1.22 2.95
N VAL A 58 -10.78 0.95 4.12
CA VAL A 58 -11.16 1.59 5.37
C VAL A 58 -9.94 2.29 5.94
N VAL A 59 -10.11 3.52 6.42
CA VAL A 59 -9.07 4.28 7.12
C VAL A 59 -9.58 4.63 8.51
N GLU A 60 -8.68 4.70 9.47
CA GLU A 60 -9.03 5.08 10.84
C GLU A 60 -9.59 6.49 10.88
N GLU A 61 -8.90 7.44 10.24
CA GLU A 61 -9.27 8.85 10.16
C GLU A 61 -9.34 9.31 8.70
N PRO A 62 -10.13 10.36 8.39
CA PRO A 62 -10.12 10.98 7.08
C PRO A 62 -8.69 11.36 6.67
N MET A 63 -8.33 11.04 5.42
CA MET A 63 -6.98 11.31 4.96
C MET A 63 -6.73 12.81 4.93
N PRO A 64 -5.56 13.29 5.41
CA PRO A 64 -5.14 14.66 5.20
C PRO A 64 -5.12 14.97 3.70
N LEU A 65 -5.56 16.17 3.32
CA LEU A 65 -5.65 16.58 1.91
C LEU A 65 -4.34 16.34 1.12
N PRO A 66 -3.13 16.65 1.65
CA PRO A 66 -1.89 16.36 0.93
C PRO A 66 -1.70 14.87 0.62
N TYR A 67 -2.07 13.98 1.55
CA TYR A 67 -1.96 12.54 1.35
C TYR A 67 -2.98 12.05 0.33
N ALA A 68 -4.23 12.52 0.41
CA ALA A 68 -5.28 12.15 -0.55
C ALA A 68 -4.91 12.57 -1.99
N LEU A 69 -4.38 13.79 -2.16
CA LEU A 69 -3.91 14.27 -3.46
C LEU A 69 -2.71 13.46 -3.97
N LEU A 70 -1.77 13.12 -3.09
CA LEU A 70 -0.62 12.30 -3.46
C LEU A 70 -1.03 10.88 -3.85
N LEU A 71 -1.98 10.28 -3.13
CA LEU A 71 -2.57 8.98 -3.46
C LEU A 71 -3.20 9.01 -4.85
N VAL A 72 -4.04 10.00 -5.13
CA VAL A 72 -4.65 10.19 -6.45
C VAL A 72 -3.59 10.39 -7.54
N ALA A 73 -2.56 11.19 -7.28
CA ALA A 73 -1.49 11.43 -8.25
C ALA A 73 -0.70 10.16 -8.57
N VAL A 74 -0.33 9.39 -7.55
CA VAL A 74 0.43 8.13 -7.71
C VAL A 74 -0.41 7.08 -8.43
N LEU A 75 -1.65 6.86 -8.00
CA LEU A 75 -2.53 5.91 -8.67
C LEU A 75 -2.85 6.37 -10.09
N GLY A 76 -3.27 7.62 -10.28
CA GLY A 76 -3.58 8.18 -11.60
C GLY A 76 -2.40 8.11 -12.57
N TYR A 77 -1.17 8.35 -12.11
CA TYR A 77 0.02 8.19 -12.95
C TYR A 77 0.31 6.73 -13.28
N ALA A 78 0.11 5.80 -12.34
CA ALA A 78 0.22 4.36 -12.61
C ALA A 78 -0.81 3.88 -13.63
N GLU A 79 -2.04 4.37 -13.55
CA GLU A 79 -3.09 4.08 -14.54
C GLU A 79 -2.74 4.64 -15.91
N TYR A 80 -2.21 5.86 -15.95
CA TYR A 80 -1.76 6.48 -17.19
C TYR A 80 -0.59 5.70 -17.82
N ALA A 81 0.39 5.29 -17.02
CA ALA A 81 1.60 4.64 -17.53
C ALA A 81 1.40 3.16 -17.90
N TYR A 82 0.58 2.43 -17.14
CA TYR A 82 0.47 0.96 -17.23
C TYR A 82 -0.97 0.42 -17.30
N GLY A 83 -1.98 1.29 -17.15
CA GLY A 83 -3.40 0.92 -17.16
C GLY A 83 -3.98 0.66 -15.77
N ALA A 84 -5.30 0.83 -15.65
CA ALA A 84 -6.04 0.71 -14.38
C ALA A 84 -5.91 -0.65 -13.71
N TRP A 85 -6.00 -1.73 -14.49
CA TRP A 85 -5.88 -3.09 -13.95
C TRP A 85 -4.49 -3.42 -13.44
N TRP A 86 -3.45 -2.88 -14.09
CA TRP A 86 -2.08 -3.03 -13.59
C TRP A 86 -1.93 -2.30 -12.25
N ALA A 87 -2.37 -1.05 -12.17
CA ALA A 87 -2.29 -0.26 -10.94
C ALA A 87 -3.04 -0.95 -9.79
N ALA A 88 -4.27 -1.42 -10.04
CA ALA A 88 -5.07 -2.16 -9.07
C ALA A 88 -4.40 -3.47 -8.62
N ALA A 89 -3.83 -4.24 -9.56
CA ALA A 89 -3.15 -5.49 -9.23
C ALA A 89 -1.91 -5.26 -8.36
N VAL A 90 -1.07 -4.27 -8.69
CA VAL A 90 0.11 -3.92 -7.89
C VAL A 90 -0.28 -3.41 -6.51
N PHE A 91 -1.30 -2.56 -6.44
CA PHE A 91 -1.84 -2.04 -5.20
C PHE A 91 -2.31 -3.16 -4.28
N LEU A 92 -3.19 -4.03 -4.76
CA LEU A 92 -3.76 -5.12 -3.96
C LEU A 92 -2.72 -6.18 -3.59
N PHE A 93 -1.84 -6.55 -4.53
CA PHE A 93 -0.75 -7.48 -4.26
C PHE A 93 0.18 -6.94 -3.18
N GLY A 94 0.66 -5.70 -3.35
CA GLY A 94 1.57 -5.08 -2.40
C GLY A 94 0.96 -4.89 -1.02
N HIS A 95 -0.31 -4.50 -0.97
CA HIS A 95 -1.08 -4.39 0.27
C HIS A 95 -1.19 -5.73 0.99
N ALA A 96 -1.74 -6.75 0.33
CA ALA A 96 -1.95 -8.07 0.94
C ALA A 96 -0.64 -8.76 1.31
N ALA A 97 0.38 -8.71 0.44
CA ALA A 97 1.68 -9.32 0.71
C ALA A 97 2.40 -8.63 1.88
N ALA A 98 2.36 -7.29 1.97
CA ALA A 98 2.92 -6.57 3.11
C ALA A 98 2.20 -6.92 4.41
N SER A 99 0.86 -6.93 4.42
CA SER A 99 0.07 -7.33 5.59
C SER A 99 0.40 -8.76 6.04
N LEU A 100 0.54 -9.71 5.11
CA LEU A 100 0.89 -11.10 5.42
C LEU A 100 2.31 -11.24 5.98
N LEU A 101 3.28 -10.47 5.46
CA LEU A 101 4.66 -10.46 5.97
C LEU A 101 4.72 -9.85 7.37
N VAL A 102 4.05 -8.72 7.59
CA VAL A 102 3.92 -8.09 8.93
C VAL A 102 3.27 -9.07 9.90
N TYR A 103 2.16 -9.70 9.50
CA TYR A 103 1.52 -10.75 10.28
C TYR A 103 2.46 -11.90 10.62
N GLY A 104 3.22 -12.40 9.64
CA GLY A 104 4.18 -13.48 9.81
C GLY A 104 5.27 -13.18 10.85
N VAL A 105 5.71 -11.93 10.93
CA VAL A 105 6.66 -11.47 11.95
C VAL A 105 5.97 -11.33 13.31
N LEU A 106 4.81 -10.68 13.35
CA LEU A 106 4.15 -10.35 14.61
C LEU A 106 3.48 -11.57 15.28
N ARG A 107 3.00 -12.57 14.53
CA ARG A 107 2.29 -13.74 15.09
C ARG A 107 3.07 -14.46 16.19
N GLY A 108 4.40 -14.46 16.10
CA GLY A 108 5.29 -15.15 17.03
C GLY A 108 5.98 -14.26 18.08
N ALA A 109 5.90 -12.93 17.95
CA ALA A 109 6.69 -12.00 18.76
C ALA A 109 5.87 -10.86 19.39
N ALA A 110 4.63 -10.63 18.94
CA ALA A 110 3.82 -9.50 19.38
C ALA A 110 3.08 -9.78 20.69
N GLY A 111 3.12 -8.81 21.61
CA GLY A 111 2.31 -8.82 22.83
C GLY A 111 0.82 -8.52 22.57
N PRO A 112 -0.07 -8.75 23.55
CA PRO A 112 -1.53 -8.66 23.37
C PRO A 112 -2.07 -7.30 22.89
N HIS A 113 -1.34 -6.22 23.10
CA HIS A 113 -1.71 -4.88 22.62
C HIS A 113 -1.42 -4.77 21.11
N THR A 114 -0.17 -5.04 20.70
CA THR A 114 0.26 -4.99 19.30
C THR A 114 -0.53 -5.95 18.40
N ARG A 115 -0.93 -7.11 18.92
CA ARG A 115 -1.75 -8.08 18.16
C ARG A 115 -3.14 -7.56 17.79
N ARG A 116 -3.69 -6.63 18.60
CA ARG A 116 -5.02 -6.04 18.45
C ARG A 116 -4.99 -4.62 17.91
N SER A 117 -3.80 -4.08 17.63
CA SER A 117 -3.63 -2.77 17.03
C SER A 117 -4.27 -2.74 15.65
N LEU A 118 -4.96 -1.65 15.35
CA LEU A 118 -5.58 -1.46 14.04
C LEU A 118 -4.48 -1.35 12.97
N ASP A 119 -4.68 -2.11 11.92
CA ASP A 119 -3.92 -2.08 10.67
C ASP A 119 -4.96 -1.98 9.55
N VAL A 120 -5.26 -0.75 9.15
CA VAL A 120 -6.22 -0.38 8.09
C VAL A 120 -5.65 0.78 7.30
N GLY A 121 -6.02 0.88 6.04
CA GLY A 121 -5.72 2.01 5.17
C GLY A 121 -5.09 1.61 3.85
N SER A 122 -4.96 2.61 2.99
CA SER A 122 -4.44 2.48 1.63
C SER A 122 -2.90 2.46 1.55
N SER A 123 -2.23 2.64 2.70
CA SER A 123 -0.83 3.04 2.74
C SER A 123 0.16 1.96 2.27
N TYR A 124 -0.10 0.68 2.49
CA TYR A 124 0.74 -0.39 1.92
C TYR A 124 0.58 -0.48 0.41
N GLY A 125 -0.65 -0.51 -0.10
CA GLY A 125 -0.89 -0.50 -1.54
C GLY A 125 -0.30 0.73 -2.24
N PHE A 126 -0.43 1.91 -1.63
CA PHE A 126 0.19 3.15 -2.10
C PHE A 126 1.71 3.02 -2.23
N ASN A 127 2.40 2.56 -1.18
CA ASN A 127 3.84 2.39 -1.19
C ASN A 127 4.30 1.36 -2.23
N ALA A 128 3.53 0.28 -2.41
CA ALA A 128 3.83 -0.71 -3.44
C ALA A 128 3.72 -0.14 -4.87
N VAL A 129 2.66 0.63 -5.16
CA VAL A 129 2.52 1.30 -6.47
C VAL A 129 3.63 2.33 -6.67
N LEU A 130 3.95 3.12 -5.65
CA LEU A 130 5.05 4.10 -5.71
C LEU A 130 6.40 3.43 -6.02
N GLY A 131 6.70 2.31 -5.37
CA GLY A 131 7.91 1.53 -5.65
C GLY A 131 7.92 0.94 -7.07
N ALA A 132 6.78 0.43 -7.52
CA ALA A 132 6.63 -0.16 -8.85
C ALA A 132 6.76 0.88 -9.97
N LEU A 133 6.25 2.10 -9.75
CA LEU A 133 6.34 3.24 -10.68
C LEU A 133 7.78 3.68 -10.97
N THR A 134 8.76 3.31 -10.16
CA THR A 134 10.18 3.55 -10.50
C THR A 134 10.57 2.92 -11.84
N SER A 135 9.86 1.89 -12.31
CA SER A 135 10.08 1.28 -13.63
C SER A 135 9.77 2.22 -14.79
N ALA A 136 8.94 3.25 -14.58
CA ALA A 136 8.59 4.25 -15.59
C ALA A 136 9.69 5.31 -15.79
N LEU A 137 10.57 5.50 -14.81
CA LEU A 137 11.68 6.47 -14.89
C LEU A 137 12.72 6.06 -15.95
N PRO A 138 13.50 6.95 -16.56
CA PRO A 138 14.55 6.56 -17.51
C PRO A 138 15.54 5.53 -16.93
N ARG A 139 15.91 4.51 -17.72
CA ARG A 139 16.88 3.48 -17.28
C ARG A 139 18.24 4.12 -16.96
N GLY A 140 18.91 3.59 -15.94
CA GLY A 140 20.24 4.06 -15.52
C GLY A 140 20.24 4.70 -14.14
N ALA A 141 21.15 5.65 -13.92
CA ALA A 141 21.41 6.24 -12.61
C ALA A 141 20.17 6.88 -11.97
N VAL A 142 19.36 7.62 -12.74
CA VAL A 142 18.14 8.29 -12.23
C VAL A 142 17.20 7.30 -11.55
N ARG A 143 16.91 6.18 -12.20
CA ARG A 143 16.03 5.14 -11.67
C ARG A 143 16.61 4.46 -10.43
N THR A 144 17.90 4.11 -10.47
CA THR A 144 18.57 3.48 -9.32
C THR A 144 18.58 4.42 -8.12
N THR A 145 18.92 5.69 -8.33
CA THR A 145 18.89 6.73 -7.29
C THR A 145 17.49 6.91 -6.73
N ALA A 146 16.44 6.93 -7.57
CA ALA A 146 15.06 7.03 -7.09
C ALA A 146 14.67 5.83 -6.21
N ARG A 147 15.00 4.60 -6.61
CA ARG A 147 14.73 3.38 -5.81
C ARG A 147 15.44 3.44 -4.46
N VAL A 148 16.74 3.74 -4.47
CA VAL A 148 17.55 3.84 -3.24
C VAL A 148 17.03 4.98 -2.36
N GLY A 149 16.73 6.13 -2.93
CA GLY A 149 16.19 7.29 -2.21
C GLY A 149 14.84 7.00 -1.55
N LEU A 150 13.91 6.38 -2.28
CA LEU A 150 12.61 5.98 -1.73
C LEU A 150 12.75 4.96 -0.60
N LEU A 151 13.58 3.93 -0.76
CA LEU A 151 13.84 2.94 0.28
C LEU A 151 14.53 3.57 1.50
N ALA A 152 15.49 4.47 1.29
CA ALA A 152 16.15 5.18 2.38
C ALA A 152 15.15 6.05 3.16
N LEU A 153 14.30 6.80 2.46
CA LEU A 153 13.25 7.60 3.09
C LEU A 153 12.26 6.74 3.89
N ALA A 154 11.83 5.60 3.34
CA ALA A 154 10.94 4.68 4.03
C ALA A 154 11.62 3.92 5.19
N ALA A 155 12.94 3.82 5.19
CA ALA A 155 13.69 3.24 6.31
C ALA A 155 13.83 4.20 7.50
N VAL A 156 13.74 5.52 7.29
CA VAL A 156 13.91 6.52 8.37
C VAL A 156 12.96 6.27 9.55
N PRO A 157 11.64 6.08 9.36
CA PRO A 157 10.72 5.79 10.47
C PRO A 157 11.04 4.49 11.20
N VAL A 158 11.45 3.45 10.46
CA VAL A 158 11.81 2.12 11.01
C VAL A 158 13.05 2.17 11.90
N LEU A 159 13.93 3.14 11.68
CA LEU A 159 15.15 3.35 12.48
C LEU A 159 14.90 4.19 13.74
N LYS A 160 13.73 4.81 13.90
CA LYS A 160 13.39 5.58 15.11
C LYS A 160 13.08 4.64 16.29
N ARG A 161 13.30 5.13 17.51
CA ARG A 161 12.97 4.38 18.75
C ARG A 161 11.47 4.09 18.90
N GLU A 162 10.62 5.00 18.40
CA GLU A 162 9.16 4.92 18.49
C GLU A 162 8.53 4.24 17.26
N ARG A 163 9.31 3.42 16.54
CA ARG A 163 8.84 2.71 15.35
C ARG A 163 7.62 1.84 15.66
N THR A 164 6.70 1.83 14.72
CA THR A 164 5.52 0.98 14.72
C THR A 164 5.72 -0.21 13.76
N PHE A 165 4.88 -1.23 13.87
CA PHE A 165 4.88 -2.31 12.88
C PHE A 165 4.42 -1.82 11.50
N THR A 166 3.62 -0.76 11.45
CA THR A 166 3.14 -0.12 10.22
C THR A 166 4.28 0.52 9.45
N ASP A 167 5.26 1.12 10.13
CA ASP A 167 6.47 1.64 9.48
C ASP A 167 7.24 0.54 8.73
N ALA A 168 7.35 -0.64 9.36
CA ALA A 168 7.95 -1.81 8.72
C ALA A 168 7.09 -2.30 7.54
N GLY A 169 5.76 -2.27 7.67
CA GLY A 169 4.82 -2.56 6.60
C GLY A 169 4.97 -1.64 5.39
N HIS A 170 5.12 -0.32 5.60
CA HIS A 170 5.38 0.65 4.52
C HIS A 170 6.68 0.33 3.78
N LEU A 171 7.76 0.07 4.51
CA LEU A 171 9.05 -0.29 3.92
C LEU A 171 8.97 -1.59 3.12
N VAL A 172 8.31 -2.61 3.66
CA VAL A 172 8.10 -3.90 2.98
C VAL A 172 7.28 -3.71 1.71
N ALA A 173 6.16 -2.98 1.78
CA ALA A 173 5.31 -2.72 0.63
C ALA A 173 6.06 -1.97 -0.48
N LEU A 174 6.82 -0.94 -0.13
CA LEU A 174 7.67 -0.22 -1.07
C LEU A 174 8.73 -1.13 -1.69
N GLY A 175 9.38 -1.96 -0.88
CA GLY A 175 10.36 -2.95 -1.33
C GLY A 175 9.78 -3.96 -2.32
N LEU A 176 8.57 -4.46 -2.07
CA LEU A 176 7.84 -5.32 -3.01
C LEU A 176 7.56 -4.61 -4.34
N GLY A 177 7.14 -3.34 -4.29
CA GLY A 177 6.97 -2.51 -5.47
C GLY A 177 8.26 -2.33 -6.26
N VAL A 178 9.37 -2.00 -5.60
CA VAL A 178 10.70 -1.88 -6.23
C VAL A 178 11.14 -3.23 -6.82
N GLY A 179 10.91 -4.34 -6.13
CA GLY A 179 11.18 -5.69 -6.64
C GLY A 179 10.41 -5.99 -7.92
N LEU A 180 9.12 -5.64 -7.97
CA LEU A 180 8.30 -5.78 -9.18
C LEU A 180 8.83 -4.90 -10.32
N SER A 181 9.22 -3.65 -10.02
CA SER A 181 9.86 -2.74 -10.96
C SER A 181 11.14 -3.33 -11.56
N MET A 182 11.95 -4.02 -10.76
CA MET A 182 13.15 -4.73 -11.23
C MET A 182 12.80 -5.96 -12.08
N ALA A 183 11.75 -6.71 -11.72
CA ALA A 183 11.30 -7.85 -12.51
C ALA A 183 10.83 -7.43 -13.90
N LEU A 184 10.06 -6.34 -14.01
CA LEU A 184 9.64 -5.75 -15.28
C LEU A 184 10.83 -5.33 -16.15
N ASP A 185 11.91 -4.86 -15.53
CA ASP A 185 13.15 -4.52 -16.24
C ASP A 185 13.85 -5.73 -16.82
N CYS A 186 13.99 -6.80 -16.03
CA CYS A 186 14.57 -8.05 -16.48
C CYS A 186 13.79 -8.64 -17.66
N LEU A 187 12.45 -8.66 -17.57
CA LEU A 187 11.58 -9.18 -18.63
C LEU A 187 11.64 -8.33 -19.90
N SER A 188 11.72 -7.00 -19.77
CA SER A 188 11.89 -6.10 -20.93
C SER A 188 13.23 -6.31 -21.63
N ARG A 189 14.29 -6.61 -20.88
CA ARG A 189 15.62 -6.90 -21.42
C ARG A 189 15.67 -8.24 -22.15
N ALA A 190 14.94 -9.24 -21.67
CA ALA A 190 14.82 -10.56 -22.31
C ALA A 190 14.05 -10.52 -23.64
N LYS A 191 13.12 -9.57 -23.83
CA LYS A 191 12.39 -9.37 -25.10
C LYS A 191 13.21 -8.68 -26.21
N HIS A 192 14.35 -8.09 -25.86
CA HIS A 192 15.34 -7.58 -26.82
C HIS A 192 16.66 -8.34 -26.67
N PRO A 193 16.70 -9.65 -26.95
CA PRO A 193 17.97 -10.35 -26.98
C PRO A 193 18.80 -9.68 -28.08
N LYS A 194 19.98 -9.17 -27.72
CA LYS A 194 20.95 -8.72 -28.72
C LYS A 194 21.21 -9.91 -29.63
N ILE A 195 20.85 -9.78 -30.90
CA ILE A 195 21.44 -10.62 -31.94
C ILE A 195 22.91 -10.21 -31.95
N ALA A 196 23.75 -11.12 -31.44
CA ALA A 196 25.19 -11.07 -31.57
C ALA A 196 25.58 -12.12 -32.61
#